data_AF-A0AAV8YB71-F1
#
_entry.id   AF-A0AAV8YB71-F1
#
_cell.length_a   1.000
_cell.length_b   1.000
_cell.length_c   1.000
_cell.angle_alpha   90.00
_cell.angle_beta   90.00
_cell.angle_gamma   90.00
#
_symmetry.space_group_name_H-M   'P 1'
#
loop_
_entity.id
_entity.type
_entity.pdbx_description
1 polymer ?
#
loop_
_entity_poly.entity_id
_entity_poly.type
_entity_poly.pdbx_seq_one_letter_code
_entity_poly.pdbx_strand_id
1 'polypeptide(L)'
;MLNTISKCRNCIFINRRFSTAIVTSTDTYSSDLAAPRKLKYPHKYQKPRQVWLENLDTIQERKLDLLELHPSVFGVNPRIDIIHENKKWQQLYRFVSYAHTKARFECRGGGRKPWPQKGLGKARHGSIRSPLFRGAV
;
A
#
# COMPACT_ATOMS: atom_id res chain seq x y z
N MET A 1 7.20 23.34 -39.09
CA MET A 1 8.58 23.06 -38.66
C MET A 1 8.58 21.75 -37.90
N LEU A 2 9.48 20.86 -38.31
CA LEU A 2 9.60 19.46 -37.89
C LEU A 2 9.96 19.36 -36.40
N ASN A 3 9.43 18.35 -35.70
CA ASN A 3 10.23 17.59 -34.74
C ASN A 3 9.74 16.14 -34.66
N THR A 4 10.72 15.28 -34.86
CA THR A 4 10.71 13.85 -35.10
C THR A 4 10.45 13.04 -33.84
N ILE A 5 9.48 12.13 -33.88
CA ILE A 5 9.32 11.05 -32.91
C ILE A 5 10.29 9.93 -33.29
N SER A 6 11.37 9.78 -32.51
CA SER A 6 12.35 8.72 -32.68
C SER A 6 11.79 7.38 -32.26
N LYS A 7 11.78 6.44 -33.22
CA LYS A 7 11.63 4.99 -33.07
C LYS A 7 12.31 4.42 -31.81
N CYS A 8 11.52 3.81 -30.93
CA CYS A 8 11.97 2.63 -30.19
C CYS A 8 11.45 1.39 -30.94
N ARG A 9 12.34 0.79 -31.74
CA ARG A 9 12.18 -0.54 -32.34
C ARG A 9 12.51 -1.60 -31.28
N ASN A 10 11.78 -2.71 -31.34
CA ASN A 10 11.96 -3.97 -30.60
C ASN A 10 11.20 -4.13 -29.28
N CYS A 11 9.87 -4.02 -29.34
CA CYS A 11 8.99 -4.81 -28.48
C CYS A 11 8.49 -6.01 -29.29
N ILE A 12 9.16 -7.17 -29.19
CA ILE A 12 8.60 -8.44 -29.65
C ILE A 12 7.52 -8.82 -28.63
N PHE A 13 6.30 -8.32 -28.84
CA PHE A 13 5.10 -8.86 -28.22
C PHE A 13 4.91 -10.29 -28.75
N ILE A 14 5.37 -11.29 -28.01
CA ILE A 14 4.99 -12.68 -28.26
C ILE A 14 3.53 -12.81 -27.83
N ASN A 15 2.62 -12.61 -28.79
CA ASN A 15 1.22 -13.00 -28.67
C ASN A 15 1.15 -14.52 -28.53
N ARG A 16 1.14 -15.03 -27.29
CA ARG A 16 0.70 -16.41 -27.04
C ARG A 16 -0.81 -16.46 -27.21
N ARG A 17 -1.26 -17.04 -28.32
CA ARG A 17 -2.65 -17.42 -28.54
C ARG A 17 -3.08 -18.33 -27.38
N PHE A 18 -4.07 -17.91 -26.61
CA PHE A 18 -4.75 -18.80 -25.67
C PHE A 18 -5.56 -19.81 -26.49
N SER A 19 -5.14 -21.07 -26.49
CA SER A 19 -5.86 -22.19 -27.08
C SER A 19 -6.94 -22.67 -26.10
N THR A 20 -8.19 -22.75 -26.55
CA THR A 20 -9.32 -23.32 -25.80
C THR A 20 -9.42 -24.82 -26.08
N ALA A 21 -8.52 -25.61 -25.52
CA ALA A 21 -8.63 -27.07 -25.53
C ALA A 21 -8.57 -27.59 -24.09
N ILE A 22 -9.59 -28.36 -23.69
CA ILE A 22 -9.57 -29.14 -22.46
C ILE A 22 -8.59 -30.29 -22.70
N VAL A 23 -7.40 -30.20 -22.12
CA VAL A 23 -6.38 -31.24 -22.22
C VAL A 23 -6.70 -32.33 -21.19
N THR A 24 -7.36 -33.39 -21.64
CA THR A 24 -7.44 -34.66 -20.92
C THR A 24 -6.28 -35.54 -21.38
N SER A 25 -5.16 -35.53 -20.67
CA SER A 25 -4.07 -36.49 -20.85
C SER A 25 -3.17 -36.53 -19.63
N THR A 26 -3.11 -37.73 -19.06
CA THR A 26 -2.11 -38.27 -18.14
C THR A 26 -0.70 -37.70 -18.37
N ASP A 27 -0.05 -37.30 -17.27
CA ASP A 27 1.40 -37.20 -17.10
C ASP A 27 2.20 -36.57 -18.25
N THR A 28 1.97 -35.28 -18.50
CA THR A 28 2.91 -34.44 -19.27
C THR A 28 3.04 -33.04 -18.65
N TYR A 29 3.23 -32.97 -17.33
CA TYR A 29 3.80 -31.77 -16.72
C TYR A 29 5.31 -31.81 -16.94
N SER A 30 5.70 -31.19 -18.05
CA SER A 30 7.07 -30.90 -18.46
C SER A 30 8.01 -30.75 -17.25
N SER A 31 9.02 -31.61 -17.21
CA SER A 31 10.21 -31.56 -16.34
C SER A 31 11.05 -30.27 -16.47
N ASP A 32 10.52 -29.25 -17.15
CA ASP A 32 11.18 -28.01 -17.52
C ASP A 32 10.76 -26.80 -16.66
N LEU A 33 9.82 -26.97 -15.71
CA LEU A 33 9.45 -25.90 -14.77
C LEU A 33 10.61 -25.53 -13.79
N ALA A 34 11.63 -26.39 -13.74
CA ALA A 34 12.76 -26.41 -12.83
C ALA A 34 14.06 -25.83 -13.42
N ALA A 35 14.03 -25.12 -14.55
CA ALA A 35 15.26 -24.56 -15.10
C ALA A 35 15.85 -23.53 -14.11
N PRO A 36 17.11 -23.68 -13.66
CA PRO A 36 17.69 -22.77 -12.69
C PRO A 36 17.70 -21.36 -13.29
N ARG A 37 16.95 -20.43 -12.68
CA ARG A 37 16.90 -19.04 -13.15
C ARG A 37 18.28 -18.42 -13.00
N LYS A 38 19.02 -18.33 -14.10
CA LYS A 38 20.33 -17.66 -14.13
C LYS A 38 20.14 -16.18 -13.78
N LEU A 39 20.67 -15.76 -12.64
CA LEU A 39 20.63 -14.37 -12.21
C LEU A 39 21.39 -13.51 -13.22
N LYS A 40 20.76 -12.43 -13.69
CA LYS A 40 21.39 -11.48 -14.63
C LYS A 40 22.66 -10.85 -14.04
N TYR A 41 22.66 -10.63 -12.72
CA TYR A 41 23.80 -10.14 -11.95
C TYR A 41 23.95 -11.03 -10.70
N PRO A 42 24.79 -12.08 -10.75
CA PRO A 42 24.98 -12.96 -9.61
C PRO A 42 25.74 -12.22 -8.49
N HIS A 43 25.30 -12.40 -7.25
CA HIS A 43 25.94 -11.78 -6.10
C HIS A 43 27.25 -12.50 -5.78
N LYS A 44 28.37 -11.76 -5.69
CA LYS A 44 29.72 -12.36 -5.59
C LYS A 44 29.98 -13.12 -4.29
N TYR A 45 29.38 -12.66 -3.18
CA TYR A 45 29.66 -13.17 -1.83
C TYR A 45 28.46 -13.82 -1.14
N GLN A 46 27.24 -13.58 -1.63
CA GLN A 46 26.03 -14.11 -1.02
C GLN A 46 25.50 -15.27 -1.85
N LYS A 47 25.32 -16.42 -1.20
CA LYS A 47 24.67 -17.58 -1.83
C LYS A 47 23.17 -17.31 -1.98
N PRO A 48 22.54 -17.74 -3.08
CA PRO A 48 21.10 -17.62 -3.26
C PRO A 48 20.36 -18.43 -2.18
N ARG A 49 19.15 -17.98 -1.84
CA ARG A 49 18.24 -18.73 -0.95
C ARG A 49 17.47 -19.75 -1.76
N GLN A 50 17.14 -20.90 -1.20
CA GLN A 50 16.39 -21.96 -1.88
C GLN A 50 15.00 -22.08 -1.26
N VAL A 51 13.98 -22.34 -2.10
CA VAL A 51 12.58 -22.51 -1.70
C VAL A 51 11.98 -23.69 -2.44
N TRP A 52 11.15 -24.47 -1.75
CA TRP A 52 10.40 -25.57 -2.35
C TRP A 52 9.30 -25.06 -3.28
N LEU A 53 9.18 -25.66 -4.46
CA LEU A 53 8.04 -25.48 -5.33
C LEU A 53 6.96 -26.47 -4.93
N GLU A 54 5.79 -25.96 -4.62
CA GLU A 54 4.62 -26.75 -4.20
C GLU A 54 3.61 -26.86 -5.34
N ASN A 55 2.72 -27.83 -5.24
CA ASN A 55 1.61 -28.05 -6.17
C ASN A 55 0.34 -27.34 -5.70
N LEU A 56 -0.41 -26.73 -6.63
CA LEU A 56 -1.76 -26.20 -6.38
C LEU A 56 -2.86 -27.10 -6.96
N ASP A 57 -2.49 -28.15 -7.70
CA ASP A 57 -3.43 -28.95 -8.49
C ASP A 57 -4.18 -30.00 -7.66
N THR A 58 -3.58 -30.46 -6.56
CA THR A 58 -4.16 -31.49 -5.70
C THR A 58 -4.16 -31.02 -4.24
N ILE A 59 -5.14 -31.47 -3.47
CA ILE A 59 -5.25 -31.19 -2.02
C ILE A 59 -4.03 -31.74 -1.25
N GLN A 60 -3.42 -32.81 -1.76
CA GLN A 60 -2.21 -33.39 -1.20
C GLN A 60 -0.99 -32.51 -1.51
N GLU A 61 -0.30 -32.07 -0.46
CA GLU A 61 0.96 -31.33 -0.57
C GLU A 61 2.06 -32.23 -1.16
N ARG A 62 2.63 -31.80 -2.28
CA ARG A 62 3.78 -32.43 -2.94
C ARG A 62 4.85 -31.38 -3.20
N LYS A 63 6.09 -31.69 -2.82
CA LYS A 63 7.26 -30.88 -3.13
C LYS A 63 7.76 -31.29 -4.51
N LEU A 64 7.56 -30.43 -5.50
CA LEU A 64 7.89 -30.71 -6.89
C LEU A 64 9.37 -30.52 -7.15
N ASP A 65 9.90 -29.36 -6.77
CA ASP A 65 11.27 -28.97 -7.11
C ASP A 65 11.85 -27.94 -6.11
N LEU A 66 13.14 -27.64 -6.24
CA LEU A 66 13.87 -26.67 -5.43
C LEU A 66 14.30 -25.46 -6.29
N LEU A 67 13.75 -24.29 -5.98
CA LEU A 67 14.01 -23.05 -6.72
C LEU A 67 15.00 -22.14 -6.00
N GLU A 68 15.96 -21.57 -6.75
CA GLU A 68 16.87 -20.55 -6.26
C GLU A 68 16.29 -19.12 -6.38
N LEU A 69 16.41 -18.34 -5.31
CA LEU A 69 15.96 -16.96 -5.18
C LEU A 69 17.13 -15.98 -5.09
N HIS A 70 16.93 -14.78 -5.62
CA HIS A 70 17.93 -13.72 -5.60
C HIS A 70 18.26 -13.28 -4.16
N PRO A 71 19.54 -13.34 -3.74
CA PRO A 71 19.92 -13.10 -2.35
C PRO A 71 19.70 -11.66 -1.89
N SER A 72 19.83 -10.66 -2.77
CA SER A 72 19.64 -9.25 -2.39
C SER A 72 18.18 -8.86 -2.15
N VAL A 73 17.21 -9.67 -2.58
CA VAL A 73 15.78 -9.37 -2.38
C VAL A 73 15.25 -10.18 -1.20
N PHE A 74 15.54 -11.48 -1.19
CA PHE A 74 14.99 -12.42 -0.22
C PHE A 74 15.93 -12.75 0.94
N GLY A 75 17.20 -12.32 0.89
CA GLY A 75 18.21 -12.58 1.91
C GLY A 75 18.60 -11.36 2.74
N VAL A 76 17.85 -10.26 2.65
CA VAL A 76 18.11 -9.03 3.42
C VAL A 76 17.68 -9.21 4.88
N ASN A 77 18.42 -8.62 5.81
CA ASN A 77 18.04 -8.61 7.22
C ASN A 77 16.70 -7.86 7.40
N PRO A 78 15.70 -8.45 8.08
CA PRO A 78 14.41 -7.82 8.24
C PRO A 78 14.52 -6.57 9.12
N ARG A 79 14.22 -5.41 8.53
CA ARG A 79 14.18 -4.13 9.25
C ARG A 79 12.75 -3.83 9.69
N ILE A 80 12.45 -4.13 10.94
CA ILE A 80 11.11 -3.99 11.53
C ILE A 80 10.61 -2.54 11.45
N ASP A 81 11.50 -1.57 11.63
CA ASP A 81 11.18 -0.13 11.57
C ASP A 81 10.56 0.26 10.22
N ILE A 82 11.18 -0.17 9.11
CA ILE A 82 10.74 0.14 7.75
C ILE A 82 9.41 -0.57 7.45
N ILE A 83 9.23 -1.80 7.93
CA ILE A 83 7.97 -2.55 7.75
C ILE A 83 6.84 -1.83 8.48
N HIS A 84 7.08 -1.39 9.71
CA HIS A 84 6.10 -0.66 10.50
C HIS A 84 5.75 0.69 9.87
N GLU A 85 6.74 1.45 9.39
CA GLU A 85 6.54 2.73 8.71
C GLU A 85 5.73 2.57 7.43
N ASN A 86 6.07 1.59 6.58
CA ASN A 86 5.31 1.28 5.36
C ASN A 86 3.86 0.89 5.67
N LYS A 87 3.64 0.04 6.69
CA LYS A 87 2.30 -0.33 7.12
C LYS A 87 1.49 0.90 7.54
N LYS A 88 2.08 1.76 8.38
CA LYS A 88 1.43 3.00 8.85
C LYS A 88 1.13 3.94 7.68
N TRP A 89 2.06 4.09 6.74
CA TRP A 89 1.87 4.89 5.52
C TRP A 89 0.70 4.36 4.68
N GLN A 90 0.64 3.05 4.43
CA GLN A 90 -0.47 2.45 3.67
C GLN A 90 -1.83 2.63 4.35
N GLN A 91 -1.88 2.50 5.69
CA GLN A 91 -3.11 2.73 6.46
C GLN A 91 -3.57 4.18 6.39
N LEU A 92 -2.64 5.14 6.50
CA LEU A 92 -2.96 6.56 6.52
C LEU A 92 -3.21 7.15 5.13
N TYR A 93 -2.52 6.68 4.09
CA TYR A 93 -2.71 7.15 2.71
C TYR A 93 -4.17 6.98 2.23
N ARG A 94 -4.84 5.94 2.71
CA ARG A 94 -6.24 5.65 2.38
C ARG A 94 -7.24 6.28 3.35
N PHE A 95 -6.77 6.80 4.48
CA PHE A 95 -7.62 7.34 5.53
C PHE A 95 -7.96 8.81 5.23
N VAL A 96 -9.25 9.08 5.08
CA VAL A 96 -9.79 10.44 4.93
C VAL A 96 -10.69 10.73 6.13
N SER A 97 -10.34 11.74 6.92
CA SER A 97 -11.18 12.20 8.03
C SER A 97 -12.18 13.25 7.55
N TYR A 98 -13.47 12.97 7.73
CA TYR A 98 -14.56 13.92 7.51
C TYR A 98 -15.06 14.56 8.80
N ALA A 99 -14.33 14.40 9.91
CA ALA A 99 -14.72 14.97 11.19
C ALA A 99 -14.61 16.50 11.13
N HIS A 100 -15.72 17.19 11.38
CA HIS A 100 -15.79 18.64 11.44
C HIS A 100 -16.58 19.06 12.69
N THR A 101 -15.95 19.85 13.56
CA THR A 101 -16.58 20.46 14.73
C THR A 101 -16.77 21.94 14.48
N LYS A 102 -17.92 22.49 14.84
CA LYS A 102 -18.23 23.89 14.57
C LYS A 102 -17.29 24.81 15.31
N ALA A 103 -16.70 25.78 14.61
CA ALA A 103 -16.00 26.86 15.28
C ALA A 103 -16.98 27.82 15.96
N ARG A 104 -16.51 28.61 16.93
CA ARG A 104 -17.36 29.54 17.70
C ARG A 104 -18.16 30.54 16.85
N PHE A 105 -17.67 30.88 15.66
CA PHE A 105 -18.31 31.81 14.73
C PHE A 105 -19.37 31.13 13.82
N GLU A 106 -19.30 29.81 13.67
CA GLU A 106 -20.28 29.01 12.93
C GLU A 106 -21.48 28.64 13.82
N CYS A 107 -21.29 28.70 15.14
CA CYS A 107 -22.35 28.51 16.12
C CYS A 107 -23.40 29.63 16.02
N ARG A 108 -24.68 29.27 15.83
CA ARG A 108 -25.80 30.20 15.66
C ARG A 108 -25.91 31.23 16.80
N GLY A 109 -25.89 32.53 16.50
CA GLY A 109 -26.08 33.61 17.47
C GLY A 109 -24.79 34.05 18.16
N GLY A 110 -24.86 34.65 19.34
CA GLY A 110 -23.67 35.10 20.08
C GLY A 110 -23.04 36.41 19.61
N GLY A 111 -23.75 37.20 18.80
CA GLY A 111 -23.30 38.54 18.37
C GLY A 111 -23.50 39.65 19.40
N ARG A 112 -24.44 39.48 20.35
CA ARG A 112 -24.64 40.45 21.44
C ARG A 112 -23.80 40.07 22.66
N LYS A 113 -23.13 41.07 23.24
CA LYS A 113 -22.40 40.91 24.50
C LYS A 113 -23.38 40.51 25.63
N PRO A 114 -23.09 39.45 26.42
CA PRO A 114 -24.01 38.94 27.43
C PRO A 114 -24.36 39.97 28.52
N TRP A 115 -23.36 40.74 28.96
CA TRP A 115 -23.51 41.80 29.96
C TRP A 115 -22.44 42.90 29.79
N PRO A 116 -22.67 44.11 30.35
CA PRO A 116 -21.68 45.18 30.33
C PRO A 116 -20.36 44.76 31.00
N GLN A 117 -19.27 45.39 30.57
CA GLN A 117 -17.91 45.04 31.01
C GLN A 117 -17.68 45.20 32.52
N LYS A 118 -18.45 46.08 33.17
CA LYS A 118 -18.37 46.45 34.59
C LYS A 118 -19.78 46.64 35.16
N GLY A 119 -19.91 46.63 36.49
CA GLY A 119 -21.15 46.95 37.22
C GLY A 119 -21.91 45.74 37.78
N LEU A 120 -21.77 44.54 37.18
CA LEU A 120 -22.53 43.35 37.58
C LEU A 120 -21.80 42.37 38.51
N GLY A 121 -20.53 42.61 38.84
CA GLY A 121 -19.72 41.69 39.67
C GLY A 121 -19.43 40.31 39.07
N LYS A 122 -19.87 40.04 37.83
CA LYS A 122 -19.62 38.78 37.11
C LYS A 122 -18.29 38.79 36.35
N ALA A 123 -17.79 37.59 36.02
CA ALA A 123 -16.66 37.42 35.12
C ALA A 123 -16.91 38.07 33.75
N ARG A 124 -15.85 38.50 33.05
CA ARG A 124 -15.97 39.26 31.79
C ARG A 124 -16.10 38.32 30.61
N HIS A 125 -17.18 38.46 29.83
CA HIS A 125 -17.37 37.68 28.60
C HIS A 125 -17.78 38.56 27.41
N GLY A 126 -17.22 38.23 26.24
CA GLY A 126 -17.52 38.90 24.98
C GLY A 126 -18.70 38.28 24.23
N SER A 127 -18.90 36.97 24.36
CA SER A 127 -19.95 36.23 23.65
C SER A 127 -20.38 35.00 24.45
N ILE A 128 -21.65 34.62 24.34
CA ILE A 128 -22.18 33.35 24.88
C ILE A 128 -21.64 32.11 24.15
N ARG A 129 -21.03 32.27 22.96
CA ARG A 129 -20.45 31.16 22.16
C ARG A 129 -18.97 30.94 22.43
N SER A 130 -18.45 31.44 23.55
CA SER A 130 -17.09 31.10 23.99
C SER A 130 -17.05 29.65 24.48
N PRO A 131 -16.00 28.85 24.21
CA PRO A 131 -15.91 27.44 24.64
C PRO A 131 -15.99 27.21 26.15
N LEU A 132 -15.93 28.29 26.96
CA LEU A 132 -16.15 28.26 28.40
C LEU A 132 -17.64 28.07 28.78
N PHE A 133 -18.57 28.38 27.88
CA PHE A 133 -20.00 28.26 28.13
C PHE A 133 -20.54 26.92 27.64
N ARG A 134 -21.54 26.38 28.36
CA ARG A 134 -22.26 25.18 27.94
C ARG A 134 -23.04 25.45 26.64
N GLY A 135 -22.90 24.56 25.65
CA GLY A 135 -23.55 24.70 24.34
C GLY A 135 -22.81 25.63 23.37
N ALA A 136 -21.58 26.02 23.72
CA ALA A 136 -20.63 26.65 22.81
C ALA A 136 -19.60 25.61 22.37
N VAL A 137 -19.37 25.52 21.05
CA VAL A 137 -18.55 24.51 20.35
C VAL A 137 -18.95 23.07 20.65
#